data_AF-A0A429EQN8-F1
#
_entry.id   AF-A0A429EQN8-F1
#
_cell.length_a   1.000
_cell.length_b   1.000
_cell.length_c   1.000
_cell.angle_alpha   90.00
_cell.angle_beta   90.00
_cell.angle_gamma   90.00
#
_symmetry.space_group_name_H-M   'P 1'
#
loop_
_entity.id
_entity.type
_entity.pdbx_description
1 polymer ?
#
loop_
_entity_poly.entity_id
_entity_poly.type
_entity_poly.pdbx_seq_one_letter_code
_entity_poly.pdbx_strand_id
1 'polypeptide(L)'
;PTAPLSRRLLIGGVVRPLYRHLYTDMTKMEDIVTTSDLDWTIVRPPKLTDGKLTREYRTAANQHLPRPRTLSRADLAHYMLNHLDDQASWRSTIEISR
;
A
#
# COMPACT_ATOMS: atom_id res chain seq x y z
N PRO A 1 11.63 -19.80 -4.51
CA PRO A 1 11.57 -18.55 -5.30
C PRO A 1 12.92 -18.28 -6.02
N THR A 2 13.02 -18.67 -7.29
CA THR A 2 14.22 -18.55 -8.14
C THR A 2 14.14 -17.28 -9.01
N ALA A 3 14.23 -16.11 -8.39
CA ALA A 3 14.45 -14.89 -9.17
C ALA A 3 15.86 -14.94 -9.80
N PRO A 4 16.04 -14.58 -11.08
CA PRO A 4 17.35 -14.58 -11.73
C PRO A 4 18.35 -13.73 -10.95
N LEU A 5 19.63 -14.13 -10.96
CA LEU A 5 20.70 -13.50 -10.17
C LEU A 5 20.79 -11.98 -10.42
N SER A 6 20.61 -11.57 -11.68
CA SER A 6 20.59 -10.16 -12.12
C SER A 6 19.52 -9.34 -11.40
N ARG A 7 18.31 -9.89 -11.24
CA ARG A 7 17.20 -9.22 -10.52
C ARG A 7 17.50 -9.08 -9.03
N ARG A 8 18.13 -10.09 -8.41
CA ARG A 8 18.52 -10.04 -7.00
C ARG A 8 19.59 -8.97 -6.75
N LEU A 9 20.57 -8.89 -7.64
CA LEU A 9 21.64 -7.89 -7.58
C LEU A 9 21.09 -6.47 -7.78
N LEU A 10 20.19 -6.25 -8.74
CA LEU A 10 19.55 -4.94 -8.94
C LEU A 10 18.72 -4.51 -7.72
N ILE A 11 17.91 -5.42 -7.16
CA ILE A 11 17.10 -5.12 -5.97
C ILE A 11 18.00 -4.78 -4.78
N GLY A 12 19.02 -5.59 -4.51
CA GLY A 12 19.90 -5.41 -3.35
C GLY A 12 20.85 -4.20 -3.47
N GLY A 13 21.41 -3.97 -4.65
CA GLY A 13 22.46 -2.98 -4.87
C GLY A 13 22.00 -1.59 -5.27
N VAL A 14 20.81 -1.46 -5.89
CA VAL A 14 20.33 -0.17 -6.43
C VAL A 14 18.99 0.23 -5.82
N VAL A 15 17.98 -0.63 -5.93
CA VAL A 15 16.61 -0.28 -5.50
C VAL A 15 16.55 -0.10 -3.98
N ARG A 16 17.04 -1.07 -3.21
CA ARG A 16 16.98 -1.04 -1.74
C ARG A 16 17.67 0.19 -1.12
N PRO A 17 18.90 0.58 -1.50
CA PRO A 17 19.50 1.80 -0.95
C PRO A 17 18.78 3.07 -1.42
N LEU A 18 18.36 3.16 -2.70
CA LEU A 18 17.67 4.33 -3.23
C LEU A 18 16.35 4.61 -2.50
N TYR A 19 15.56 3.57 -2.24
CA TYR A 19 14.27 3.70 -1.58
C TYR A 19 14.35 3.53 -0.06
N ARG A 20 15.53 3.28 0.53
CA ARG A 20 15.68 3.04 1.98
C ARG A 20 15.08 4.20 2.78
N HIS A 21 15.46 5.43 2.46
CA HIS A 21 15.01 6.60 3.19
C HIS A 21 13.50 6.82 3.06
N LEU A 22 12.95 6.62 1.86
CA LEU A 22 11.50 6.70 1.62
C LEU A 22 10.73 5.67 2.46
N TYR A 23 11.17 4.41 2.46
CA TYR A 23 10.52 3.38 3.27
C TYR A 23 10.69 3.63 4.77
N THR A 24 11.85 4.11 5.22
CA THR A 24 12.05 4.49 6.63
C THR A 24 11.14 5.63 7.05
N ASP A 25 10.94 6.63 6.18
CA ASP A 25 10.04 7.75 6.46
C ASP A 25 8.57 7.30 6.52
N MET A 26 8.16 6.44 5.59
CA MET A 26 6.82 5.83 5.63
C MET A 26 6.59 5.05 6.91
N THR A 27 7.55 4.24 7.36
CA THR A 27 7.42 3.51 8.64
C THR A 27 7.23 4.46 9.82
N LYS A 28 8.01 5.55 9.89
CA LYS A 28 7.86 6.55 10.96
C LYS A 28 6.49 7.23 10.93
N MET A 29 5.99 7.57 9.74
CA MET A 29 4.65 8.14 9.58
C MET A 29 3.58 7.17 10.08
N GLU A 30 3.67 5.89 9.72
CA GLU A 30 2.74 4.87 10.19
C GLU A 30 2.83 4.68 11.71
N ASP A 31 4.02 4.68 12.31
CA ASP A 31 4.19 4.61 13.76
C ASP A 31 3.48 5.76 14.48
N ILE A 32 3.57 6.99 13.96
CA ILE A 32 2.88 8.17 14.53
C ILE A 32 1.37 7.98 14.50
N VAL A 33 0.82 7.49 13.39
CA VAL A 33 -0.62 7.29 13.24
C VAL A 33 -1.10 6.15 14.15
N THR A 34 -0.38 5.02 14.14
CA THR A 34 -0.79 3.80 14.84
C THR A 34 -0.70 3.90 16.36
N THR A 35 0.15 4.79 16.88
CA THR A 35 0.28 5.05 18.33
C THR A 35 -0.70 6.10 18.85
N SER A 36 -1.47 6.76 17.98
CA SER A 36 -2.50 7.72 18.38
C SER A 36 -3.77 7.02 18.90
N ASP A 37 -4.57 7.75 19.67
CA ASP A 37 -5.86 7.27 20.18
C ASP A 37 -7.01 7.34 19.14
N LEU A 38 -6.70 7.74 17.89
CA LEU A 38 -7.69 7.90 16.82
C LEU A 38 -8.18 6.56 16.26
N ASP A 39 -9.38 6.60 15.68
CA ASP A 39 -9.89 5.53 14.82
C ASP A 39 -9.29 5.66 13.43
N TRP A 40 -8.06 5.16 13.28
CA TRP A 40 -7.29 5.29 12.05
C TRP A 40 -7.47 4.09 11.11
N THR A 41 -7.39 4.34 9.81
CA THR A 41 -7.26 3.32 8.76
C THR A 41 -6.13 3.74 7.81
N ILE A 42 -5.09 2.92 7.67
CA ILE A 42 -3.97 3.21 6.77
C ILE A 42 -4.13 2.41 5.48
N VAL A 43 -4.42 3.10 4.37
CA VAL A 43 -4.55 2.47 3.04
C VAL A 43 -3.21 2.47 2.32
N ARG A 44 -2.74 1.28 1.92
CA ARG A 44 -1.43 1.04 1.28
C ARG A 44 -1.61 0.68 -0.20
N PRO A 45 -1.65 1.67 -1.11
CA PRO A 45 -1.71 1.39 -2.53
C PRO A 45 -0.32 1.06 -3.09
N PRO A 46 -0.26 0.29 -4.19
CA PRO A 46 0.93 0.11 -5.00
C PRO A 46 1.15 1.34 -5.90
N LYS A 47 1.97 1.20 -6.95
CA LYS A 47 2.16 2.27 -7.94
C LYS A 47 0.82 2.78 -8.47
N LEU A 48 0.58 4.07 -8.25
CA LEU A 48 -0.62 4.77 -8.71
C LEU A 48 -0.49 5.18 -10.19
N THR A 49 -1.62 5.17 -10.89
CA THR A 49 -1.76 5.60 -12.29
C THR A 49 -2.96 6.54 -12.46
N ASP A 50 -2.99 7.26 -13.58
CA ASP A 50 -4.10 8.16 -13.95
C ASP A 50 -5.13 7.47 -14.86
N GLY A 51 -5.36 6.18 -14.63
CA GLY A 51 -6.40 5.41 -15.32
C GLY A 51 -7.82 5.83 -14.92
N LYS A 52 -8.81 5.37 -15.70
CA LYS A 52 -10.23 5.54 -15.38
C LYS A 52 -10.62 4.73 -14.14
N LEU A 53 -11.71 5.15 -13.48
CA LEU A 53 -12.39 4.36 -12.45
C LEU A 53 -12.87 3.03 -13.05
N THR A 54 -12.47 1.90 -12.47
CA THR A 54 -12.97 0.57 -12.87
C THR A 54 -13.73 -0.13 -11.76
N ARG A 55 -13.52 0.24 -10.49
CA ARG A 55 -14.05 -0.46 -9.30
C ARG A 55 -13.60 -1.92 -9.20
N GLU A 56 -12.56 -2.27 -9.94
CA GLU A 56 -11.97 -3.60 -9.95
C GLU A 56 -10.68 -3.55 -9.14
N TYR A 57 -10.82 -3.82 -7.85
CA TYR A 57 -9.70 -3.91 -6.93
C TYR A 57 -10.01 -4.94 -5.85
N ARG A 58 -8.95 -5.41 -5.22
CA ARG A 58 -8.95 -6.34 -4.10
C ARG A 58 -8.29 -5.68 -2.90
N THR A 59 -8.76 -6.04 -1.72
CA THR A 59 -8.24 -5.52 -0.45
C THR A 59 -7.85 -6.65 0.49
N ALA A 60 -6.92 -6.35 1.41
CA ALA A 60 -6.59 -7.25 2.52
C ALA A 60 -6.31 -6.42 3.77
N ALA A 61 -7.02 -6.72 4.86
CA ALA A 61 -6.82 -6.07 6.15
C ALA A 61 -5.70 -6.79 6.93
N ASN A 62 -4.72 -6.02 7.40
CA ASN A 62 -3.58 -6.48 8.21
C ASN A 62 -2.78 -7.63 7.58
N GLN A 63 -2.84 -7.74 6.25
CA GLN A 63 -2.26 -8.81 5.47
C GLN A 63 -1.74 -8.28 4.13
N HIS A 64 -0.77 -8.98 3.57
CA HIS A 64 -0.21 -8.65 2.27
C HIS A 64 -1.01 -9.30 1.14
N LEU A 65 -1.30 -8.53 0.09
CA LEU A 65 -1.86 -9.03 -1.15
C LEU A 65 -0.78 -9.74 -1.97
N PRO A 66 -1.05 -10.97 -2.47
CA PRO A 66 -0.10 -11.63 -3.35
C PRO A 66 -0.04 -10.92 -4.70
N ARG A 67 1.17 -10.60 -5.18
CA ARG A 67 1.44 -10.02 -6.51
C ARG A 67 0.68 -8.69 -6.76
N PRO A 68 0.89 -7.65 -5.94
CA PRO A 68 0.23 -6.36 -6.15
C PRO A 68 0.62 -5.76 -7.50
N ARG A 69 -0.35 -5.16 -8.19
CA ARG A 69 -0.20 -4.52 -9.51
C ARG A 69 -0.32 -3.01 -9.36
N THR A 70 -0.53 -2.26 -10.44
CA THR A 70 -0.84 -0.83 -10.35
C THR A 70 -2.30 -0.61 -9.96
N LEU A 71 -2.61 0.53 -9.35
CA LEU A 71 -3.99 0.95 -9.03
C LEU A 71 -4.23 2.35 -9.61
N SER A 72 -5.43 2.64 -10.13
CA SER A 72 -5.74 4.00 -10.57
C SER A 72 -6.03 4.91 -9.37
N ARG A 73 -5.70 6.19 -9.45
CA ARG A 73 -6.08 7.17 -8.41
C ARG A 73 -7.60 7.24 -8.24
N ALA A 74 -8.35 7.04 -9.31
CA ALA A 74 -9.81 7.01 -9.30
C ALA A 74 -10.36 5.81 -8.50
N ASP A 75 -9.76 4.62 -8.66
CA ASP A 75 -10.14 3.43 -7.88
C ASP A 75 -9.75 3.56 -6.40
N LEU A 76 -8.58 4.13 -6.11
CA LEU A 76 -8.18 4.40 -4.73
C LEU A 76 -9.15 5.36 -4.05
N ALA A 77 -9.48 6.48 -4.70
CA ALA A 77 -10.45 7.44 -4.18
C ALA A 77 -11.83 6.79 -3.99
N HIS A 78 -12.26 5.97 -4.95
CA HIS A 78 -13.51 5.20 -4.82
C HIS A 78 -13.50 4.28 -3.61
N TYR A 79 -12.40 3.56 -3.34
CA TYR A 79 -12.29 2.74 -2.14
C TYR A 79 -12.39 3.58 -0.87
N MET A 80 -11.55 4.63 -0.76
CA MET A 80 -11.47 5.49 0.43
C MET A 80 -12.81 6.15 0.76
N LEU A 81 -13.51 6.71 -0.23
CA LEU A 81 -14.79 7.38 -0.02
C LEU A 81 -15.90 6.41 0.39
N ASN A 82 -15.89 5.16 -0.09
CA ASN A 82 -16.88 4.16 0.27
C ASN A 82 -16.62 3.48 1.62
N HIS A 83 -15.43 3.65 2.21
CA HIS A 83 -15.04 3.02 3.48
C HIS A 83 -14.67 4.05 4.55
N LEU A 84 -15.01 5.32 4.35
CA LEU A 84 -14.64 6.41 5.25
C LEU A 84 -15.13 6.18 6.68
N ASP A 85 -16.34 5.64 6.81
CA ASP A 85 -17.01 5.36 8.09
C ASP A 85 -17.05 3.86 8.43
N ASP A 86 -16.25 3.03 7.74
CA ASP A 86 -16.23 1.58 7.97
C ASP A 86 -15.44 1.23 9.24
N GLN A 87 -16.19 0.98 10.32
CA GLN A 87 -15.63 0.59 11.62
C GLN A 87 -14.84 -0.72 11.58
N ALA A 88 -15.13 -1.61 10.62
CA ALA A 88 -14.36 -2.84 10.47
C ALA A 88 -12.91 -2.59 10.00
N SER A 89 -12.64 -1.41 9.45
CA SER A 89 -11.31 -0.99 9.01
C SER A 89 -10.51 -0.25 10.09
N TRP A 90 -11.14 0.09 11.22
CA TRP A 90 -10.48 0.84 12.28
C TRP A 90 -9.29 0.09 12.85
N ARG A 91 -8.27 0.87 13.19
CA ARG A 91 -6.98 0.41 13.71
C ARG A 91 -6.35 -0.68 12.86
N SER A 92 -6.57 -0.60 11.55
CA SER A 92 -6.09 -1.58 10.59
C SER A 92 -5.36 -0.94 9.41
N THR A 93 -4.44 -1.72 8.88
CA THR A 93 -3.78 -1.43 7.60
C THR A 93 -4.55 -2.16 6.50
N ILE A 94 -4.86 -1.46 5.42
CA ILE A 94 -5.54 -2.03 4.26
C ILE A 94 -4.58 -2.02 3.08
N GLU A 95 -4.13 -3.18 2.65
CA GLU A 95 -3.54 -3.29 1.31
C GLU A 95 -4.63 -3.27 0.26
N ILE A 96 -4.41 -2.53 -0.82
CA ILE A 96 -5.32 -2.46 -1.95
C ILE A 96 -4.54 -2.57 -3.25
N SER A 97 -5.01 -3.38 -4.19
CA SER A 97 -4.41 -3.51 -5.52
C SER A 97 -5.50 -3.79 -6.53
N ARG A 98 -5.21 -3.54 -7.82
CA ARG A 98 -5.93 -4.23 -8.89
C ARG A 98 -5.78 -5.75 -8.77
#